data_AF-D5LTP3-F1
#
_entry.id   AF-D5LTP3-F1
#
_cell.length_a   1.000
_cell.length_b   1.000
_cell.length_c   1.000
_cell.angle_alpha   90.00
_cell.angle_beta   90.00
_cell.angle_gamma   90.00
#
_symmetry.space_group_name_H-M   'P 1'
#
loop_
_entity.id
_entity.type
_entity.pdbx_description
1 polymer ?
#
loop_
_entity_poly.entity_id
_entity_poly.type
_entity_poly.pdbx_seq_one_letter_code
_entity_poly.pdbx_strand_id
1 'polypeptide(L)'
;RNIAKKEPRMIQELALQLYMDKSLHPELRMLSCIVLFETRPPMGLVTTLANIVRTEENLQVASFTYSHMKSLTRSSAIIHASVAAACNIAIKILSPKLDRLSLRFSKAFHVDVYHSPLMLGAAASAFYINDAATVLPKSVVAKASAYFAGVAGDAVEVGVRTEG
;
A
#
# COMPACT_ATOMS: atom_id res chain seq x y z
N ARG A 1 10.51 -4.24 7.66
CA ARG A 1 10.88 -3.34 6.54
C ARG A 1 12.34 -3.47 6.09
N ASN A 2 13.35 -3.28 6.94
CA ASN A 2 14.75 -3.36 6.51
C ASN A 2 15.16 -4.73 5.93
N ILE A 3 14.60 -5.82 6.45
CA ILE A 3 14.81 -7.19 5.92
C ILE A 3 14.24 -7.33 4.49
N ALA A 4 13.16 -6.62 4.16
CA ALA A 4 12.53 -6.68 2.83
C ALA A 4 13.45 -6.21 1.70
N LYS A 5 14.46 -5.40 2.01
CA LYS A 5 15.49 -4.98 1.05
C LYS A 5 16.45 -6.14 0.71
N LYS A 6 16.61 -7.11 1.62
CA LYS A 6 17.51 -8.27 1.46
C LYS A 6 16.76 -9.51 0.98
N GLU A 7 15.57 -9.76 1.54
CA GLU A 7 14.79 -10.99 1.31
C GLU A 7 13.35 -10.66 0.90
N PRO A 8 13.13 -10.03 -0.27
CA PRO A 8 11.81 -9.55 -0.66
C PRO A 8 10.78 -10.68 -0.80
N ARG A 9 11.16 -11.86 -1.29
CA ARG A 9 10.24 -12.99 -1.48
C ARG A 9 9.71 -13.56 -0.16
N MET A 10 10.59 -13.80 0.80
CA MET A 10 10.19 -14.26 2.14
C MET A 10 9.25 -13.25 2.80
N ILE A 11 9.56 -11.95 2.68
CA ILE A 11 8.69 -10.90 3.21
C ILE A 11 7.34 -10.84 2.48
N GLN A 12 7.30 -11.06 1.17
CA GLN A 12 6.04 -11.12 0.41
C GLN A 12 5.12 -12.24 0.92
N GLU A 13 5.68 -13.43 1.14
CA GLU A 13 4.94 -14.59 1.66
C GLU A 13 4.40 -14.32 3.05
N LEU A 14 5.24 -13.83 3.96
CA LEU A 14 4.84 -13.51 5.33
C LEU A 14 3.78 -12.39 5.37
N ALA A 15 4.00 -11.32 4.61
CA ALA A 15 3.06 -10.20 4.54
C ALA A 15 1.70 -10.62 3.97
N LEU A 16 1.68 -11.52 2.98
CA LEU A 16 0.44 -12.07 2.44
C LEU A 16 -0.28 -12.95 3.47
N GLN A 17 0.44 -13.79 4.22
CA GLN A 17 -0.14 -14.61 5.28
C GLN A 17 -0.80 -13.75 6.37
N LEU A 18 -0.09 -12.73 6.86
CA LEU A 18 -0.62 -11.77 7.84
C LEU A 18 -1.80 -10.98 7.28
N TYR A 19 -1.78 -10.63 6.00
CA TYR A 19 -2.91 -9.97 5.36
C TYR A 19 -4.15 -10.87 5.31
N MET A 20 -3.98 -12.16 5.06
CA MET A 20 -5.08 -13.12 4.90
C MET A 20 -5.72 -13.54 6.22
N ASP A 21 -4.98 -13.52 7.31
CA ASP A 21 -5.48 -13.89 8.63
C ASP A 21 -6.55 -12.91 9.14
N LYS A 22 -7.81 -13.35 9.11
CA LYS A 22 -8.97 -12.55 9.54
C LYS A 22 -9.08 -12.41 11.06
N SER A 23 -8.33 -13.20 11.83
CA SER A 23 -8.29 -13.09 13.28
C SER A 23 -7.44 -11.90 13.75
N LEU A 24 -6.54 -11.41 12.89
CA LEU A 24 -5.71 -10.25 13.18
C LEU A 24 -6.50 -8.95 13.13
N HIS A 25 -6.10 -8.01 13.99
CA HIS A 25 -6.65 -6.67 14.01
C HIS A 25 -6.51 -6.00 12.62
N PRO A 26 -7.55 -5.31 12.10
CA PRO A 26 -7.54 -4.72 10.75
C PRO A 26 -6.32 -3.85 10.44
N GLU A 27 -5.84 -3.09 11.44
CA GLU A 27 -4.61 -2.29 11.37
C GLU A 27 -3.39 -3.14 10.96
N LEU A 28 -3.20 -4.31 11.56
CA LEU A 28 -2.06 -5.19 11.25
C LEU A 28 -2.14 -5.72 9.82
N ARG A 29 -3.35 -6.02 9.34
CA ARG A 29 -3.59 -6.46 7.97
C ARG A 29 -3.28 -5.34 6.97
N MET A 30 -3.68 -4.10 7.27
CA MET A 30 -3.34 -2.93 6.45
C MET A 30 -1.84 -2.63 6.45
N LEU A 31 -1.17 -2.72 7.60
CA LEU A 31 0.29 -2.58 7.68
C LEU A 31 1.02 -3.66 6.87
N SER A 32 0.53 -4.89 6.90
CA SER A 32 1.05 -5.99 6.09
C SER A 32 0.89 -5.71 4.59
N CYS A 33 -0.22 -5.09 4.17
CA CYS A 33 -0.43 -4.62 2.81
C CYS A 33 0.63 -3.58 2.40
N ILE A 34 0.95 -2.61 3.26
CA ILE A 34 2.02 -1.62 2.99
C ILE A 34 3.35 -2.34 2.76
N VAL A 35 3.73 -3.23 3.69
CA VAL A 35 5.00 -3.97 3.62
C VAL A 35 5.07 -4.83 2.35
N LEU A 36 3.97 -5.47 1.96
CA LEU A 36 3.90 -6.24 0.73
C LEU A 36 4.22 -5.36 -0.48
N PHE A 37 3.60 -4.18 -0.62
CA PHE A 37 3.85 -3.29 -1.76
C PHE A 37 5.24 -2.65 -1.74
N GLU A 38 5.82 -2.39 -0.57
CA GLU A 38 7.21 -1.92 -0.43
C GLU A 38 8.23 -2.93 -1.00
N THR A 39 7.88 -4.23 -1.03
CA THR A 39 8.74 -5.27 -1.62
C THR A 39 8.64 -5.36 -3.15
N ARG A 40 7.79 -4.54 -3.78
CA ARG A 40 7.50 -4.55 -5.22
C ARG A 40 7.03 -5.94 -5.71
N PRO A 41 5.83 -6.38 -5.28
CA PRO A 41 5.35 -7.73 -5.52
C PRO A 41 5.09 -7.98 -7.01
N PRO A 42 5.30 -9.22 -7.50
CA PRO A 42 5.00 -9.59 -8.88
C PRO A 42 3.48 -9.57 -9.14
N MET A 43 3.10 -9.48 -10.41
CA MET A 43 1.70 -9.40 -10.86
C MET A 43 0.81 -10.52 -10.31
N GLY A 44 1.34 -11.75 -10.18
CA GLY A 44 0.62 -12.87 -9.60
C GLY A 44 0.17 -12.60 -8.16
N LEU A 45 1.07 -12.09 -7.30
CA LEU A 45 0.72 -11.75 -5.91
C LEU A 45 -0.25 -10.58 -5.82
N VAL A 46 -0.09 -9.56 -6.66
CA VAL A 46 -1.03 -8.42 -6.70
C VAL A 46 -2.42 -8.87 -7.13
N THR A 47 -2.51 -9.79 -8.08
CA THR A 47 -3.78 -10.38 -8.55
C THR A 47 -4.43 -11.24 -7.47
N THR A 48 -3.64 -12.07 -6.77
CA THR A 48 -4.11 -12.84 -5.60
C THR A 48 -4.68 -11.92 -4.53
N LEU A 49 -3.95 -10.85 -4.18
CA LEU A 49 -4.41 -9.87 -3.21
C LEU A 49 -5.72 -9.20 -3.66
N ALA A 50 -5.85 -8.84 -4.93
CA ALA A 50 -7.09 -8.27 -5.47
C ALA A 50 -8.28 -9.24 -5.33
N ASN A 51 -8.06 -10.54 -5.58
CA ASN A 51 -9.11 -11.54 -5.39
C ASN A 51 -9.51 -11.70 -3.92
N ILE A 52 -8.56 -11.62 -2.99
CA ILE A 52 -8.84 -11.65 -1.54
C ILE A 52 -9.64 -10.41 -1.13
N VAL A 53 -9.26 -9.22 -1.60
CA VAL A 53 -9.95 -7.96 -1.33
C VAL A 53 -11.37 -7.97 -1.87
N ARG A 54 -11.61 -8.62 -3.02
CA ARG A 54 -12.93 -8.72 -3.63
C ARG A 54 -13.97 -9.38 -2.70
N THR A 55 -13.52 -10.27 -1.82
CA THR A 55 -14.36 -10.96 -0.82
C THR A 55 -14.06 -10.48 0.61
N GLU A 56 -13.45 -9.31 0.77
CA GLU A 56 -13.16 -8.75 2.09
C GLU A 56 -14.42 -8.15 2.72
N GLU A 57 -14.81 -8.67 3.88
CA GLU A 57 -15.94 -8.15 4.65
C GLU A 57 -15.58 -6.90 5.45
N ASN A 58 -14.31 -6.78 5.88
CA ASN A 58 -13.86 -5.60 6.60
C ASN A 58 -13.60 -4.43 5.65
N LEU A 59 -14.55 -3.47 5.62
CA LEU A 59 -14.47 -2.30 4.74
C LEU A 59 -13.28 -1.37 5.01
N GLN A 60 -12.71 -1.36 6.22
CA GLN A 60 -11.47 -0.61 6.49
C GLN A 60 -10.32 -1.20 5.67
N VAL A 61 -10.14 -2.52 5.75
CA VAL A 61 -9.10 -3.25 5.00
C VAL A 61 -9.33 -3.16 3.49
N ALA A 62 -10.58 -3.33 3.05
CA ALA A 62 -10.94 -3.26 1.62
C ALA A 62 -10.70 -1.86 1.04
N SER A 63 -11.17 -0.80 1.72
CA SER A 63 -10.95 0.59 1.31
C SER A 63 -9.46 0.95 1.25
N PHE A 64 -8.71 0.55 2.27
CA PHE A 64 -7.28 0.81 2.35
C PHE A 64 -6.52 0.15 1.20
N THR A 65 -6.78 -1.15 0.99
CA THR A 65 -6.07 -1.92 -0.04
C THR A 65 -6.41 -1.43 -1.44
N TYR A 66 -7.68 -1.15 -1.71
CA TYR A 66 -8.12 -0.59 -2.98
C TYR A 66 -7.48 0.77 -3.27
N SER A 67 -7.52 1.70 -2.30
CA SER A 67 -6.93 3.02 -2.48
C SER A 67 -5.41 2.96 -2.64
N HIS A 68 -4.73 2.03 -1.96
CA HIS A 68 -3.29 1.83 -2.14
C HIS A 68 -2.97 1.39 -3.57
N MET A 69 -3.60 0.32 -4.07
CA MET A 69 -3.44 -0.15 -5.44
C MET A 69 -3.77 0.96 -6.44
N LYS A 70 -4.89 1.66 -6.24
CA LYS A 70 -5.33 2.76 -7.11
C LYS A 70 -4.34 3.92 -7.14
N SER A 71 -3.71 4.27 -6.02
CA SER A 71 -2.70 5.32 -5.99
C SER A 71 -1.42 4.91 -6.73
N LEU A 72 -1.00 3.64 -6.58
CA LEU A 72 0.18 3.10 -7.25
C LEU A 72 0.03 2.98 -8.77
N THR A 73 -1.20 2.92 -9.31
CA THR A 73 -1.40 2.93 -10.77
C THR A 73 -0.92 4.21 -11.45
N ARG A 74 -0.77 5.31 -10.69
CA ARG A 74 -0.36 6.62 -11.16
C ARG A 74 1.14 6.88 -10.98
N SER A 75 1.88 5.91 -10.45
CA SER A 75 3.32 6.02 -10.25
C SER A 75 4.04 6.20 -11.59
N SER A 76 4.87 7.23 -11.68
CA SER A 76 5.74 7.55 -12.81
C SER A 76 7.15 7.00 -12.65
N ALA A 77 7.49 6.52 -11.44
CA ALA A 77 8.81 6.00 -11.13
C ALA A 77 9.10 4.67 -11.86
N ILE A 78 10.26 4.59 -12.53
CA ILE A 78 10.68 3.39 -13.27
C ILE A 78 10.69 2.15 -12.36
N ILE A 79 11.13 2.29 -11.12
CA ILE A 79 11.21 1.20 -10.13
C ILE A 79 9.84 0.59 -9.77
N HIS A 80 8.76 1.32 -10.04
CA HIS A 80 7.39 0.93 -9.76
C HIS A 80 6.61 0.52 -11.02
N ALA A 81 7.20 0.60 -12.21
CA ALA A 81 6.50 0.33 -13.46
C ALA A 81 5.77 -1.03 -13.47
N SER A 82 6.41 -2.09 -12.97
CA SER A 82 5.80 -3.43 -12.87
C SER A 82 4.64 -3.47 -11.87
N VAL A 83 4.79 -2.82 -10.72
CA VAL A 83 3.77 -2.73 -9.67
C VAL A 83 2.59 -1.89 -10.14
N ALA A 84 2.83 -0.76 -10.80
CA ALA A 84 1.81 0.10 -11.38
C ALA A 84 0.99 -0.65 -12.45
N ALA A 85 1.64 -1.42 -13.31
CA ALA A 85 0.97 -2.28 -14.29
C ALA A 85 0.11 -3.35 -13.61
N ALA A 86 0.65 -4.03 -12.60
CA ALA A 86 -0.10 -5.02 -11.84
C ALA A 86 -1.31 -4.41 -11.09
N CYS A 87 -1.14 -3.24 -10.48
CA CYS A 87 -2.21 -2.52 -9.81
C CYS A 87 -3.30 -2.07 -10.79
N ASN A 88 -2.94 -1.67 -12.02
CA ASN A 88 -3.89 -1.33 -13.07
C ASN A 88 -4.81 -2.50 -13.44
N ILE A 89 -4.31 -3.73 -13.37
CA ILE A 89 -5.12 -4.94 -13.56
C ILE A 89 -5.97 -5.19 -12.32
N ALA A 90 -5.37 -5.12 -11.13
CA ALA A 90 -6.07 -5.34 -9.86
C ALA A 90 -7.29 -4.42 -9.69
N ILE A 91 -7.17 -3.11 -9.99
CA ILE A 91 -8.31 -2.20 -9.85
C ILE A 91 -9.47 -2.51 -10.81
N LYS A 92 -9.22 -3.24 -11.91
CA LYS A 92 -10.28 -3.72 -12.83
C LYS A 92 -10.98 -4.98 -12.31
N ILE A 93 -10.28 -5.79 -11.52
CA ILE A 93 -10.86 -6.93 -10.80
C ILE A 93 -11.77 -6.44 -9.67
N LEU A 94 -11.37 -5.34 -9.03
CA LEU A 94 -12.06 -4.73 -7.90
C LEU A 94 -13.22 -3.82 -8.33
N SER A 95 -14.25 -3.73 -7.47
CA SER A 95 -15.40 -2.87 -7.76
C SER A 95 -15.06 -1.39 -7.56
N PRO A 96 -15.43 -0.49 -8.49
CA PRO A 96 -15.33 0.96 -8.29
C PRO A 96 -16.10 1.50 -7.08
N LYS A 97 -17.01 0.69 -6.50
CA LYS A 97 -17.73 1.04 -5.25
C LYS A 97 -16.78 1.32 -4.09
N LEU A 98 -15.63 0.63 -4.03
CA LEU A 98 -14.61 0.84 -2.99
C LEU A 98 -13.98 2.25 -3.04
N ASP A 99 -14.03 2.89 -4.20
CA ASP A 99 -13.56 4.26 -4.39
C ASP A 99 -14.49 5.29 -3.76
N ARG A 100 -15.79 4.98 -3.75
CA ARG A 100 -16.86 5.86 -3.24
C ARG A 100 -17.01 5.80 -1.72
N LEU A 101 -16.21 4.96 -1.05
CA LEU A 101 -16.17 4.89 0.40
C LEU A 101 -15.64 6.22 0.96
N SER A 102 -16.43 6.81 1.87
CA SER A 102 -16.17 8.09 2.54
C SER A 102 -14.85 8.11 3.34
N LEU A 103 -14.40 9.31 3.73
CA LEU A 103 -13.16 9.54 4.49
C LEU A 103 -13.09 8.85 5.86
N ARG A 104 -14.22 8.35 6.41
CA ARG A 104 -14.22 7.52 7.64
C ARG A 104 -13.55 6.15 7.46
N PHE A 105 -13.33 5.73 6.22
CA PHE A 105 -12.61 4.49 5.94
C PHE A 105 -11.14 4.76 5.73
N SER A 106 -10.33 3.76 6.06
CA SER A 106 -8.89 3.75 5.90
C SER A 106 -8.52 3.93 4.44
N LYS A 107 -7.49 4.73 4.18
CA LYS A 107 -7.02 5.09 2.84
C LYS A 107 -5.49 5.10 2.79
N ALA A 108 -4.96 4.74 1.63
CA ALA A 108 -3.57 4.89 1.30
C ALA A 108 -3.42 5.76 0.06
N PHE A 109 -2.46 6.68 0.11
CA PHE A 109 -2.12 7.59 -0.96
C PHE A 109 -0.63 7.45 -1.27
N HIS A 110 -0.31 7.48 -2.56
CA HIS A 110 1.04 7.48 -3.09
C HIS A 110 1.10 8.48 -4.24
N VAL A 111 2.11 9.34 -4.21
CA VAL A 111 2.41 10.29 -5.27
C VAL A 111 3.91 10.25 -5.50
N ASP A 112 4.34 10.30 -6.75
CA ASP A 112 5.74 10.45 -7.08
C ASP A 112 5.95 11.39 -8.26
N VAL A 113 7.19 11.86 -8.36
CA VAL A 113 7.72 12.58 -9.52
C VAL A 113 9.06 11.93 -9.85
N TYR A 114 9.24 11.57 -11.12
CA TYR A 114 10.46 10.93 -11.59
C TYR A 114 10.95 11.55 -12.89
N HIS A 115 12.24 11.87 -12.95
CA HIS A 115 12.91 12.42 -14.12
C HIS A 115 13.85 11.38 -14.73
N SER A 116 13.38 10.71 -15.78
CA SER A 116 14.07 9.57 -16.40
C SER A 116 15.51 9.85 -16.86
N PRO A 117 15.82 10.98 -17.53
CA PRO A 117 17.21 11.27 -17.96
C PRO A 117 18.23 11.35 -16.82
N LEU A 118 17.82 11.82 -15.63
CA LEU A 118 18.69 11.92 -14.45
C LEU A 118 18.55 10.70 -13.53
N MET A 119 17.66 9.76 -13.86
CA MET A 119 17.27 8.63 -13.01
C MET A 119 16.98 9.04 -11.56
N LEU A 120 16.38 10.22 -11.39
CA LEU A 120 16.16 10.87 -10.10
C LEU A 120 14.67 11.06 -9.89
N GLY A 121 14.19 10.82 -8.67
CA GLY A 121 12.82 11.10 -8.31
C GLY A 121 12.61 11.19 -6.82
N ALA A 122 11.39 11.54 -6.46
CA ALA A 122 10.93 11.56 -5.08
C ALA A 122 9.49 11.06 -5.02
N ALA A 123 9.11 10.53 -3.88
CA ALA A 123 7.76 10.09 -3.61
C ALA A 123 7.31 10.48 -2.21
N ALA A 124 6.02 10.67 -2.07
CA ALA A 124 5.35 10.84 -0.79
C ALA A 124 4.22 9.80 -0.71
N SER A 125 4.12 9.12 0.43
CA SER A 125 3.01 8.24 0.75
C SER A 125 2.38 8.66 2.07
N ALA A 126 1.06 8.56 2.15
CA ALA A 126 0.31 8.79 3.37
C ALA A 126 -0.68 7.65 3.58
N PHE A 127 -0.66 7.07 4.77
CA PHE A 127 -1.50 5.96 5.19
C PHE A 127 -2.38 6.44 6.33
N TYR A 128 -3.66 6.56 6.05
CA TYR A 128 -4.70 6.91 7.00
C TYR A 128 -5.40 5.63 7.43
N ILE A 129 -5.19 5.22 8.68
CA ILE A 129 -5.80 4.02 9.26
C ILE A 129 -6.82 4.47 10.30
N ASN A 130 -8.08 4.08 10.05
CA ASN A 130 -9.19 4.40 10.92
C ASN A 130 -9.83 3.15 11.52
N ASP A 131 -10.50 3.35 12.66
CA ASP A 131 -11.36 2.35 13.27
C ASP A 131 -12.83 2.62 12.88
N ALA A 132 -13.68 1.60 12.90
CA ALA A 132 -15.11 1.79 12.71
C ALA A 132 -15.75 2.57 13.88
N ALA A 133 -15.10 2.57 15.04
CA ALA A 133 -15.59 3.19 16.27
C ALA A 133 -15.31 4.70 16.40
N THR A 134 -14.47 5.29 15.55
CA THR A 134 -13.97 6.67 15.75
C THR A 134 -14.08 7.57 14.52
N VAL A 135 -14.31 8.86 14.76
CA VAL A 135 -14.30 9.90 13.71
C VAL A 135 -12.87 10.35 13.38
N LEU A 136 -11.98 10.32 14.37
CA LEU A 136 -10.55 10.62 14.22
C LEU A 136 -9.76 9.35 13.87
N PRO A 137 -8.73 9.44 13.00
CA PRO A 137 -7.89 8.30 12.64
C PRO A 137 -7.16 7.74 13.85
N LYS A 138 -7.11 6.41 13.94
CA LYS A 138 -6.33 5.69 14.95
C LYS A 138 -4.83 5.81 14.70
N SER A 139 -4.42 5.76 13.43
CA SER A 139 -3.03 5.99 13.05
C SER A 139 -2.90 6.67 11.70
N VAL A 140 -1.89 7.54 11.61
CA VAL A 140 -1.47 8.19 10.38
C VAL A 140 0.03 7.96 10.21
N VAL A 141 0.41 7.37 9.08
CA VAL A 141 1.81 7.19 8.70
C VAL A 141 2.08 7.99 7.44
N ALA A 142 3.02 8.92 7.51
CA ALA A 142 3.52 9.68 6.38
C ALA A 142 4.95 9.25 6.06
N LYS A 143 5.25 9.10 4.77
CA LYS A 143 6.53 8.59 4.28
C LYS A 143 7.00 9.41 3.09
N ALA A 144 8.26 9.80 3.10
CA ALA A 144 8.95 10.43 1.97
C ALA A 144 10.12 9.56 1.53
N SER A 145 10.18 9.26 0.23
CA SER A 145 11.22 8.43 -0.37
C SER A 145 11.91 9.18 -1.51
N ALA A 146 13.19 8.91 -1.71
CA ALA A 146 13.98 9.39 -2.84
C ALA A 146 14.36 8.21 -3.73
N TYR A 147 14.36 8.43 -5.04
CA TYR A 147 14.76 7.48 -6.06
C TYR A 147 15.99 8.01 -6.77
N PHE A 148 17.06 7.21 -6.83
CA PHE A 148 18.28 7.56 -7.54
C PHE A 148 18.89 6.32 -8.18
N ALA A 149 19.18 6.40 -9.48
CA ALA A 149 19.85 5.34 -10.23
C ALA A 149 19.21 3.94 -10.05
N GLY A 150 17.88 3.88 -10.01
CA GLY A 150 17.13 2.62 -9.83
C GLY A 150 17.08 2.08 -8.39
N VAL A 151 17.68 2.80 -7.43
CA VAL A 151 17.61 2.52 -6.00
C VAL A 151 16.58 3.44 -5.35
N ALA A 152 15.81 2.90 -4.40
CA ALA A 152 14.89 3.66 -3.56
C ALA A 152 15.41 3.69 -2.12
N GLY A 153 15.46 4.88 -1.54
CA GLY A 153 15.76 5.11 -0.13
C GLY A 153 14.63 5.89 0.52
N ASP A 154 14.30 5.54 1.76
CA ASP A 154 13.34 6.30 2.55
C ASP A 154 14.11 7.44 3.20
N ALA A 155 13.74 8.67 2.87
CA ALA A 155 14.38 9.87 3.39
C ALA A 155 13.82 10.22 4.78
N VAL A 156 12.50 10.07 4.96
CA VAL A 156 11.79 10.34 6.22
C VAL A 156 10.58 9.41 6.32
N GLU A 157 10.34 8.85 7.51
CA GLU A 157 9.08 8.18 7.85
C GLU A 157 8.61 8.67 9.23
N VAL A 158 7.37 9.13 9.33
CA VAL A 158 6.75 9.61 10.57
C VAL A 158 5.40 8.92 10.75
N GLY A 159 5.20 8.27 11.90
CA GLY A 159 3.94 7.65 12.26
C GLY A 159 3.41 8.25 13.56
N VAL A 160 2.14 8.66 13.57
CA VAL A 160 1.41 9.05 14.78
C VAL A 160 0.33 8.01 15.01
N ARG A 161 0.27 7.47 16.22
CA ARG A 161 -0.77 6.54 16.67
C ARG A 161 -1.42 7.12 17.91
N THR A 162 -2.73 7.27 17.87
CA THR A 162 -3.52 7.70 19.02
C THR A 162 -4.18 6.45 19.59
N GLU A 163 -3.60 5.92 20.66
CA GLU A 163 -4.27 4.89 21.47
C GLU A 163 -5.19 5.60 22.47
N GLY A 164 -6.45 5.18 22.49
CA GLY A 164 -7.50 5.64 23.40
C GLY A 164 -8.50 4.53 23.61
#